data_AF-A0MJS6-F1
#
_entry.id   AF-A0MJS6-F1
#
_cell.length_a   1.000
_cell.length_b   1.000
_cell.length_c   1.000
_cell.angle_alpha   90.00
_cell.angle_beta   90.00
_cell.angle_gamma   90.00
#
_symmetry.space_group_name_H-M   'P 1'
#
loop_
_entity.id
_entity.type
_entity.pdbx_description
1 polymer ?
#
loop_
_entity_poly.entity_id
_entity_poly.type
_entity_poly.pdbx_seq_one_letter_code
_entity_poly.pdbx_strand_id
1 'polypeptide(L)'
;EAVLCVPFTIIQDVKKAVENTNIKLGAQNMHWEENGAFTGEISPKMLKELGVDYVIIGHSERRQYFNETDITVNKKIKAAISHDIKPIVCVGETLEEREANIEKDVVKSQILK
;
A
#
# COMPACT_ATOMS: atom_id res chain seq x y z
N GLU A 1 16.49 1.41 -7.08
CA GLU A 1 16.16 0.99 -5.71
C GLU A 1 15.49 -0.38 -5.78
N ALA A 2 15.74 -1.27 -4.83
CA ALA A 2 15.08 -2.58 -4.74
C ALA A 2 14.27 -2.63 -3.45
N VAL A 3 12.99 -2.99 -3.53
CA VAL A 3 12.06 -3.01 -2.38
C VAL A 3 11.43 -4.39 -2.29
N LEU A 4 11.45 -5.00 -1.11
CA LEU A 4 10.78 -6.27 -0.84
C LEU A 4 9.55 -6.03 0.02
N CYS A 5 8.36 -6.21 -0.58
CA CYS A 5 7.07 -6.03 0.09
C CYS A 5 6.53 -7.38 0.58
N VAL A 6 6.56 -7.62 1.89
CA VAL A 6 6.27 -8.94 2.48
C VAL A 6 5.00 -8.94 3.33
N PRO A 7 4.39 -10.12 3.56
CA PRO A 7 3.30 -10.25 4.53
C PRO A 7 3.71 -9.74 5.91
N PHE A 8 2.77 -9.16 6.65
CA PHE A 8 3.02 -8.54 7.95
C PHE A 8 3.74 -9.48 8.94
N THR A 9 3.40 -10.76 8.90
CA THR A 9 3.89 -11.80 9.81
C THR A 9 5.40 -12.05 9.72
N ILE A 10 6.05 -11.64 8.63
CA ILE A 10 7.49 -11.86 8.41
C ILE A 10 8.30 -10.58 8.23
N ILE A 11 7.68 -9.39 8.40
CA ILE A 11 8.36 -8.09 8.24
C ILE A 11 9.62 -8.02 9.11
N GLN A 12 9.53 -8.43 10.38
CA GLN A 12 10.65 -8.34 11.32
C GLN A 12 11.80 -9.29 10.97
N ASP A 13 11.50 -10.50 10.48
CA ASP A 13 12.52 -11.47 10.08
C ASP A 13 13.23 -11.02 8.80
N VAL A 14 12.46 -10.50 7.84
CA VAL A 14 13.01 -9.95 6.60
C VAL A 14 13.86 -8.72 6.89
N LYS A 15 13.44 -7.83 7.81
CA LYS A 15 14.25 -6.67 8.26
C LYS A 15 15.64 -7.09 8.69
N LYS A 16 15.74 -8.13 9.53
CA LYS A 16 17.03 -8.69 9.99
C LYS A 16 17.82 -9.30 8.83
N ALA A 17 17.14 -10.05 7.95
CA ALA A 17 17.79 -10.72 6.83
C ALA A 17 18.38 -9.74 5.79
N VAL A 18 17.77 -8.56 5.61
CA VAL A 18 18.24 -7.53 4.68
C VAL A 18 19.15 -6.48 5.35
N GLU A 19 19.46 -6.65 6.63
CA GLU A 19 20.34 -5.74 7.36
C GLU A 19 21.71 -5.66 6.67
N ASN A 20 22.24 -4.45 6.50
CA ASN A 20 23.48 -4.15 5.75
C ASN A 20 23.42 -4.41 4.22
N THR A 21 22.22 -4.55 3.65
CA THR A 21 22.03 -4.56 2.19
C THR A 21 21.43 -3.23 1.70
N ASN A 22 21.37 -3.06 0.38
CA ASN A 22 20.67 -1.93 -0.26
C ASN A 22 19.17 -2.22 -0.51
N ILE A 23 18.64 -3.35 -0.03
CA ILE A 23 17.25 -3.73 -0.19
C ILE A 23 16.41 -2.97 0.85
N LYS A 24 15.34 -2.33 0.39
CA LYS A 24 14.37 -1.63 1.23
C LYS A 24 13.22 -2.54 1.63
N LEU A 25 12.62 -2.25 2.78
CA LEU A 25 11.53 -3.05 3.31
C LEU A 25 10.19 -2.39 3.04
N GLY A 26 9.24 -3.17 2.53
CA GLY A 26 7.88 -2.74 2.27
C GLY A 26 6.83 -3.62 2.95
N ALA A 27 5.67 -3.03 3.23
CA ALA A 27 4.46 -3.74 3.61
C ALA A 27 3.47 -3.84 2.45
N GLN A 28 2.58 -4.82 2.48
CA GLN A 28 1.62 -5.08 1.40
C GLN A 28 0.32 -4.27 1.51
N ASN A 29 0.02 -3.70 2.67
CA ASN A 29 -1.13 -2.84 2.95
C ASN A 29 -0.91 -2.10 4.29
N MET A 30 -1.79 -1.17 4.64
CA MET A 30 -1.97 -0.65 6.00
C MET A 30 -3.35 0.00 6.15
N HIS A 31 -3.80 0.23 7.39
CA HIS A 31 -4.91 1.14 7.67
C HIS A 31 -4.46 2.60 7.49
N TRP A 32 -5.41 3.52 7.39
CA TRP A 32 -5.14 4.97 7.46
C TRP A 32 -5.17 5.55 8.89
N GLU A 33 -5.60 4.80 9.91
CA GLU A 33 -5.72 5.28 11.29
C GLU A 33 -4.50 4.80 12.08
N GLU A 34 -3.99 5.63 12.99
CA GLU A 34 -2.79 5.28 13.79
C GLU A 34 -3.08 4.22 14.85
N ASN A 35 -4.30 4.20 15.37
CA ASN A 35 -4.81 3.30 16.39
C ASN A 35 -6.34 3.34 16.41
N GLY A 36 -6.97 2.36 17.06
CA GLY A 36 -8.42 2.34 17.25
C GLY A 36 -9.00 0.94 17.20
N ALA A 37 -10.33 0.88 17.12
CA ALA A 37 -11.08 -0.37 17.06
C ALA A 37 -11.09 -0.99 15.65
N PHE A 38 -9.91 -1.36 15.15
CA PHE A 38 -9.69 -1.92 13.80
C PHE A 38 -9.02 -3.30 13.88
N THR A 39 -9.68 -4.25 14.53
CA THR A 39 -9.15 -5.61 14.73
C THR A 39 -8.71 -6.24 13.41
N GLY A 40 -7.45 -6.70 13.36
CA GLY A 40 -6.85 -7.35 12.19
C GLY A 40 -6.06 -6.41 11.27
N GLU A 41 -6.16 -5.09 11.47
CA GLU A 41 -5.45 -4.12 10.65
C GLU A 41 -4.10 -3.71 11.25
N ILE A 42 -3.17 -3.30 10.38
CA ILE A 42 -1.86 -2.77 10.77
C ILE A 42 -1.83 -1.26 10.52
N SER A 43 -1.46 -0.49 11.53
CA SER A 43 -1.40 0.97 11.44
C SER A 43 -0.08 1.47 10.82
N PRO A 44 -0.04 2.68 10.25
CA PRO A 44 1.20 3.28 9.76
C PRO A 44 2.24 3.43 10.87
N LYS A 45 1.79 3.73 12.09
CA LYS A 45 2.67 3.82 13.27
C LYS A 45 3.39 2.49 13.55
N MET A 46 2.67 1.36 13.51
CA MET A 46 3.28 0.03 13.70
C MET A 46 4.33 -0.27 12.63
N LEU A 47 4.05 0.04 11.36
CA LEU A 47 5.01 -0.13 10.27
C LEU A 47 6.25 0.74 10.46
N LYS A 48 6.07 1.98 10.91
CA LYS A 48 7.19 2.91 11.15
C LYS A 48 8.09 2.44 12.28
N GLU A 49 7.51 1.93 13.37
CA GLU A 49 8.27 1.32 14.48
C GLU A 49 9.07 0.09 14.02
N LEU A 50 8.54 -0.68 13.07
CA LEU A 50 9.26 -1.77 12.42
C LEU A 50 10.31 -1.30 11.40
N GLY A 51 10.44 0.00 11.12
CA GLY A 51 11.41 0.54 10.17
C GLY A 51 11.08 0.19 8.72
N VAL A 52 9.79 0.06 8.39
CA VAL A 52 9.33 -0.13 7.01
C VAL A 52 9.45 1.18 6.24
N ASP A 53 10.02 1.12 5.04
CA ASP A 53 10.27 2.28 4.18
C ASP A 53 9.10 2.55 3.21
N TYR A 54 8.44 1.48 2.75
CA TYR A 54 7.44 1.50 1.70
C TYR A 54 6.14 0.78 2.08
N VAL A 55 5.03 1.14 1.44
CA VAL A 55 3.78 0.39 1.56
C VAL A 55 3.04 0.36 0.24
N ILE A 56 2.57 -0.82 -0.17
CA ILE A 56 1.68 -0.97 -1.32
C ILE A 56 0.28 -0.51 -0.92
N ILE A 57 -0.34 0.35 -1.73
CA ILE A 57 -1.67 0.91 -1.47
C ILE A 57 -2.51 0.80 -2.76
N GLY A 58 -3.74 0.32 -2.63
CA GLY A 58 -4.68 0.26 -3.76
C GLY A 58 -4.37 -0.83 -4.78
N HIS A 59 -3.70 -1.91 -4.36
CA HIS A 59 -3.48 -3.09 -5.20
C HIS A 59 -4.81 -3.61 -5.78
N SER A 60 -4.81 -4.13 -7.01
CA SER A 60 -6.04 -4.57 -7.70
C SER A 60 -6.83 -5.58 -6.87
N GLU A 61 -6.16 -6.53 -6.24
CA GLU A 61 -6.76 -7.51 -5.32
C GLU A 61 -7.48 -6.84 -4.14
N ARG A 62 -6.94 -5.73 -3.61
CA ARG A 62 -7.57 -4.99 -2.51
C ARG A 62 -8.80 -4.21 -2.95
N ARG A 63 -8.76 -3.64 -4.15
CA ARG A 63 -9.91 -2.98 -4.76
C ARG A 63 -11.03 -3.99 -5.06
N GLN A 64 -10.66 -5.13 -5.65
CA GLN A 64 -11.62 -6.15 -6.09
C GLN A 64 -12.21 -6.97 -4.95
N TYR A 65 -11.38 -7.48 -4.02
CA TYR A 65 -11.82 -8.44 -3.01
C TYR A 65 -12.10 -7.81 -1.64
N PHE A 66 -11.54 -6.63 -1.37
CA PHE A 66 -11.64 -5.96 -0.07
C PHE A 66 -12.35 -4.59 -0.16
N ASN A 67 -12.95 -4.29 -1.32
CA ASN A 67 -13.74 -3.09 -1.57
C ASN A 67 -13.01 -1.77 -1.24
N GLU A 68 -11.70 -1.73 -1.49
CA GLU A 68 -10.96 -0.47 -1.41
C GLU A 68 -11.35 0.47 -2.54
N THR A 69 -11.78 1.67 -2.15
CA THR A 69 -12.18 2.76 -3.05
C THR A 69 -11.05 3.78 -3.18
N ASP A 70 -11.14 4.65 -4.20
CA ASP A 70 -10.22 5.78 -4.36
C ASP A 70 -10.17 6.67 -3.10
N ILE A 71 -11.31 6.88 -2.43
CA ILE A 71 -11.38 7.65 -1.19
C ILE A 71 -10.57 6.98 -0.07
N THR A 72 -10.74 5.67 0.12
CA THR A 72 -9.99 4.94 1.14
C THR A 72 -8.50 4.83 0.80
N VAL A 73 -8.16 4.68 -0.48
CA VAL A 73 -6.78 4.69 -0.98
C VAL A 73 -6.12 6.04 -0.69
N ASN A 74 -6.81 7.15 -0.99
CA ASN A 74 -6.34 8.51 -0.73
C ASN A 74 -6.07 8.75 0.76
N LYS A 75 -6.96 8.27 1.65
CA LYS A 75 -6.73 8.30 3.11
C LYS A 75 -5.46 7.56 3.50
N LYS A 76 -5.24 6.35 2.99
CA LYS A 76 -4.04 5.56 3.30
C LYS A 76 -2.77 6.21 2.75
N ILE A 77 -2.81 6.79 1.54
CA ILE A 77 -1.68 7.54 0.96
C ILE A 77 -1.27 8.69 1.88
N LYS A 78 -2.24 9.51 2.31
CA LYS A 78 -1.99 10.64 3.22
C LYS A 78 -1.40 10.18 4.55
N ALA A 79 -1.93 9.10 5.12
CA ALA A 79 -1.44 8.51 6.35
C ALA A 79 0.00 7.94 6.20
N ALA A 80 0.33 7.35 5.05
CA ALA A 80 1.67 6.82 4.80
C ALA A 80 2.68 7.97 4.75
N ILE A 81 2.36 9.01 3.97
CA ILE A 81 3.20 10.20 3.82
C ILE A 81 3.39 10.90 5.17
N SER A 82 2.35 11.03 5.99
CA SER A 82 2.45 11.68 7.31
C SER A 82 3.31 10.92 8.32
N HIS A 83 3.61 9.64 8.05
CA HIS A 83 4.46 8.78 8.87
C HIS A 83 5.83 8.50 8.24
N ASP A 84 6.21 9.26 7.21
CA ASP A 84 7.45 9.06 6.45
C ASP A 84 7.59 7.63 5.92
N ILE A 85 6.48 7.07 5.41
CA ILE A 85 6.41 5.80 4.67
C ILE A 85 6.05 6.15 3.24
N LYS A 86 6.84 5.68 2.27
CA LYS A 86 6.61 5.98 0.85
C LYS A 86 5.53 5.06 0.27
N PRO A 87 4.38 5.59 -0.18
CA PRO A 87 3.36 4.76 -0.80
C PRO A 87 3.77 4.34 -2.21
N ILE A 88 3.61 3.05 -2.52
CA ILE A 88 3.60 2.50 -3.87
C ILE A 88 2.13 2.42 -4.28
N VAL A 89 1.67 3.42 -5.02
CA VAL A 89 0.25 3.55 -5.39
C VAL A 89 -0.03 2.71 -6.63
N CYS A 90 -0.87 1.69 -6.48
CA CYS A 90 -1.33 0.88 -7.58
C CYS A 90 -2.62 1.45 -8.20
N VAL A 91 -2.59 1.56 -9.52
CA VAL A 91 -3.69 1.97 -10.39
C VAL A 91 -3.73 1.04 -11.59
N GLY A 92 -4.90 0.89 -12.20
CA GLY A 92 -5.09 0.01 -13.35
C GLY A 92 -6.55 -0.19 -13.69
N GLU A 93 -6.75 -0.63 -14.92
CA GLU A 93 -8.02 -1.00 -15.51
C GLU A 93 -8.32 -2.50 -15.40
N THR A 94 -9.59 -2.88 -15.55
CA THR A 94 -9.98 -4.28 -15.81
C THR A 94 -9.84 -4.62 -17.30
N LEU A 95 -9.95 -5.92 -17.62
CA LEU A 95 -9.94 -6.37 -19.01
C LEU A 95 -11.12 -5.76 -19.79
N GLU A 96 -12.31 -5.71 -19.19
CA GLU A 96 -13.52 -5.15 -19.81
C GLU A 96 -13.37 -3.64 -20.06
N GLU A 97 -12.79 -2.90 -19.12
CA GLU A 97 -12.50 -1.46 -19.28
C GLU A 97 -11.49 -1.21 -20.41
N ARG A 98 -10.50 -2.10 -20.54
CA ARG A 98 -9.53 -2.05 -21.63
C ARG A 98 -10.17 -2.36 -22.98
N GLU A 99 -11.00 -3.39 -23.06
CA GLU A 99 -11.74 -3.74 -24.29
C GLU A 99 -12.73 -2.64 -24.69
N ALA A 100 -13.26 -1.89 -23.71
CA ALA A 100 -14.06 -0.70 -23.92
C ALA A 100 -13.25 0.57 -24.28
N ASN A 101 -11.91 0.50 -24.32
CA ASN A 101 -10.99 1.61 -24.60
C ASN A 101 -11.12 2.81 -23.63
N ILE A 102 -11.43 2.53 -22.36
CA ILE A 102 -11.55 3.55 -21.30
C ILE A 102 -10.41 3.47 -20.27
N GLU A 103 -9.34 2.70 -20.55
CA GLU A 103 -8.25 2.42 -19.62
C GLU A 103 -7.58 3.70 -19.10
N LYS A 104 -7.39 4.68 -19.98
CA LYS A 104 -6.77 5.97 -19.62
C LYS A 104 -7.64 6.80 -18.70
N ASP A 105 -8.95 6.77 -18.91
CA ASP A 105 -9.90 7.52 -18.09
C ASP A 105 -10.01 6.90 -16.70
N VAL A 106 -10.03 5.57 -16.62
CA VAL A 106 -10.00 4.82 -15.36
C VAL A 106 -8.74 5.18 -14.56
N VAL A 107 -7.55 5.01 -15.14
CA VAL A 107 -6.27 5.31 -14.47
C VAL A 107 -6.19 6.78 -14.07
N LYS A 108 -6.61 7.71 -14.93
CA LYS A 108 -6.66 9.14 -14.61
C LYS A 108 -7.57 9.42 -13.41
N SER A 109 -8.74 8.78 -13.35
CA SER A 109 -9.67 8.97 -12.25
C SER A 109 -9.12 8.49 -10.91
N GLN A 110 -8.36 7.38 -10.92
CA GLN A 110 -7.73 6.81 -9.73
C GLN A 110 -6.55 7.65 -9.22
N ILE A 111 -5.88 8.42 -10.09
CA ILE A 111 -4.76 9.30 -9.72
C ILE A 111 -5.24 10.65 -9.17
N LEU A 112 -6.37 11.17 -9.68
CA LEU A 112 -6.84 12.52 -9.37
C LEU A 112 -7.73 12.61 -8.11
N LYS A 113 -8.16 11.48 -7.55
CA LYS A 113 -9.06 11.40 -6.38
C LYS A 113 -8.30 11.18 -5.06
#